data_AF-A0A919PJ53-F1
#
_entry.id   AF-A0A919PJ53-F1
#
_cell.length_a   1.000
_cell.length_b   1.000
_cell.length_c   1.000
_cell.angle_alpha   90.00
_cell.angle_beta   90.00
_cell.angle_gamma   90.00
#
_symmetry.space_group_name_H-M   'P 1'
#
loop_
_entity.id
_entity.type
_entity.pdbx_description
1 polymer ?
#
loop_
_entity_poly.entity_id
_entity_poly.type
_entity_poly.pdbx_seq_one_letter_code
_entity_poly.pdbx_strand_id
1 'polypeptide(L)'
;MSRSLRTDPRPRQALRRAPGLDRVRIHVHAPRPGFTHPASGRDVREVLDAVGPWAWYGLRAVELRQTEDFHPGLVVYGRTRAPGEIFLYEQRTASASRDFMRFDVLLHELGHHVLQHRARKVGNVQRTSDHERFAESFAAHWKPIVQAAL
;
A
#
# COMPACT_ATOMS: atom_id res chain seq x y z
N MET A 1 -24.32 18.19 -22.05
CA MET A 1 -24.30 18.85 -20.71
C MET A 1 -22.99 18.54 -20.01
N SER A 2 -22.08 19.51 -19.94
CA SER A 2 -20.74 19.34 -19.34
C SER A 2 -20.83 19.35 -17.82
N ARG A 3 -20.63 18.20 -17.17
CA ARG A 3 -20.58 18.10 -15.70
C ARG A 3 -19.22 18.59 -15.21
N SER A 4 -19.23 19.73 -14.53
CA SER A 4 -18.07 20.35 -13.89
C SER A 4 -17.28 19.36 -13.02
N LEU A 5 -15.96 19.32 -13.21
CA LEU A 5 -14.99 18.53 -12.42
C LEU A 5 -14.96 18.92 -10.93
N ARG A 6 -15.62 20.02 -10.55
CA ARG A 6 -15.54 20.61 -9.21
C ARG A 6 -16.43 19.92 -8.17
N THR A 7 -17.44 19.16 -8.59
CA THR A 7 -18.44 18.52 -7.70
C THR A 7 -18.41 16.99 -7.67
N ASP A 8 -17.56 16.34 -8.46
CA ASP A 8 -17.50 14.88 -8.47
C ASP A 8 -16.86 14.35 -7.18
N PRO A 9 -17.46 13.36 -6.47
CA PRO A 9 -16.82 12.76 -5.30
C PRO A 9 -15.44 12.20 -5.67
N ARG A 10 -14.46 12.43 -4.79
CA ARG A 10 -13.03 12.20 -5.06
C ARG A 10 -12.67 10.82 -5.64
N PRO A 11 -13.33 9.71 -5.27
CA PRO A 11 -13.11 8.42 -5.93
C PRO A 11 -13.30 8.50 -7.45
N ARG A 12 -14.32 9.23 -7.94
CA ARG A 12 -14.60 9.42 -9.37
C ARG A 12 -13.56 10.29 -10.08
N GLN A 13 -13.01 11.29 -9.41
CA GLN A 13 -11.92 12.10 -9.99
C GLN A 13 -10.62 11.29 -10.10
N ALA A 14 -10.31 10.48 -9.08
CA ALA A 14 -9.16 9.59 -9.11
C ALA A 14 -9.32 8.51 -10.19
N LEU A 15 -10.49 7.87 -10.29
CA LEU A 15 -10.83 6.92 -11.37
C LEU A 15 -10.60 7.50 -12.77
N ARG A 16 -10.93 8.78 -13.00
CA ARG A 16 -10.74 9.44 -14.32
C ARG A 16 -9.31 9.90 -14.60
N ARG A 17 -8.49 10.10 -13.58
CA ARG A 17 -7.13 10.66 -13.70
C ARG A 17 -6.04 9.65 -13.42
N ALA A 18 -6.36 8.55 -12.76
CA ALA A 18 -5.43 7.47 -12.52
C ALA A 18 -5.03 6.92 -13.89
N PRO A 19 -3.75 6.99 -14.26
CA PRO A 19 -3.27 6.13 -15.33
C PRO A 19 -3.52 4.68 -14.93
N GLY A 20 -3.53 3.73 -15.87
CA GLY A 20 -3.72 2.33 -15.51
C GLY A 20 -2.68 1.85 -14.48
N LEU A 21 -2.99 0.73 -13.82
CA LEU A 21 -2.13 0.10 -12.82
C LEU A 21 -0.73 -0.24 -13.38
N ASP A 22 -0.60 -0.31 -14.72
CA ASP A 22 0.65 -0.46 -15.46
C ASP A 22 1.71 0.60 -15.13
N ARG A 23 1.30 1.78 -14.62
CA ARG A 23 2.26 2.82 -14.20
C ARG A 23 2.81 2.64 -12.80
N VAL A 24 2.18 1.82 -11.95
CA VAL A 24 2.75 1.47 -10.64
C VAL A 24 3.79 0.39 -10.86
N ARG A 25 5.07 0.72 -10.60
CA ARG A 25 6.17 -0.23 -10.76
C ARG A 25 6.14 -1.22 -9.60
N ILE A 26 6.08 -2.51 -9.91
CA ILE A 26 6.20 -3.57 -8.90
C ILE A 26 7.57 -4.21 -9.12
N HIS A 27 8.49 -4.01 -8.17
CA HIS A 27 9.83 -4.59 -8.22
C HIS A 27 9.98 -5.63 -7.12
N VAL A 28 10.59 -6.77 -7.46
CA VAL A 28 10.88 -7.84 -6.52
C VAL A 28 12.38 -8.05 -6.53
N HIS A 29 13.03 -7.69 -5.43
CA HIS A 29 14.45 -7.93 -5.23
C HIS A 29 14.66 -9.35 -4.69
N ALA A 30 15.87 -9.88 -4.87
CA ALA A 30 16.21 -11.18 -4.31
C ALA A 30 16.29 -11.09 -2.77
N PRO A 31 15.64 -12.00 -2.03
CA PRO A 31 15.76 -12.02 -0.58
C PRO A 31 17.16 -12.48 -0.15
N ARG A 32 17.58 -12.11 1.06
CA ARG A 32 18.81 -12.58 1.69
C ARG A 32 18.76 -14.09 1.94
N PRO A 33 19.91 -14.78 1.98
CA PRO A 33 19.96 -16.17 2.40
C PRO A 33 19.25 -16.40 3.74
N GLY A 34 18.31 -17.34 3.78
CA GLY A 34 17.48 -17.65 4.97
C GLY A 34 16.22 -16.79 5.12
N PHE A 35 15.98 -15.84 4.22
CA PHE A 35 14.79 -15.01 4.17
C PHE A 35 13.95 -15.33 2.93
N THR A 36 12.67 -14.99 2.99
CA THR A 36 11.73 -15.11 1.87
C THR A 36 10.84 -13.87 1.80
N HIS A 37 10.28 -13.61 0.62
CA HIS A 37 9.13 -12.72 0.49
C HIS A 37 7.86 -13.56 0.61
N PRO A 38 7.05 -13.42 1.68
CA PRO A 38 5.84 -14.25 1.83
C PRO A 38 4.77 -13.93 0.78
N ALA A 39 4.70 -12.69 0.33
CA ALA A 39 3.89 -12.28 -0.82
C ALA A 39 4.78 -12.09 -2.05
N SER A 40 4.20 -12.31 -3.23
CA SER A 40 4.84 -12.12 -4.54
C SER A 40 4.44 -10.79 -5.18
N GLY A 41 5.12 -10.39 -6.26
CA GLY A 41 4.70 -9.23 -7.06
C GLY A 41 3.31 -9.39 -7.68
N ARG A 42 2.89 -10.63 -7.98
CA ARG A 42 1.52 -10.92 -8.44
C ARG A 42 0.49 -10.63 -7.35
N ASP A 43 0.78 -11.04 -6.12
CA ASP A 43 -0.10 -10.79 -4.98
C ASP A 43 -0.32 -9.29 -4.75
N VAL A 44 0.75 -8.49 -4.85
CA VAL A 44 0.65 -7.03 -4.78
C VAL A 44 -0.25 -6.50 -5.87
N ARG A 45 -0.07 -6.95 -7.11
CA ARG A 45 -0.88 -6.49 -8.24
C ARG A 45 -2.36 -6.81 -8.05
N GLU A 46 -2.67 -8.02 -7.62
CA GLU A 46 -4.05 -8.47 -7.35
C GLU A 46 -4.72 -7.63 -6.26
N VAL A 47 -4.02 -7.33 -5.15
CA VAL A 47 -4.56 -6.46 -4.10
C VAL A 47 -4.78 -5.02 -4.60
N LEU A 48 -3.82 -4.46 -5.34
CA LEU A 48 -3.96 -3.11 -5.90
C LEU A 48 -5.14 -3.00 -6.87
N ASP A 49 -5.35 -4.03 -7.70
CA ASP A 49 -6.46 -4.09 -8.64
C ASP A 49 -7.81 -4.18 -7.91
N ALA A 50 -7.91 -5.06 -6.91
CA ALA A 50 -9.12 -5.27 -6.11
C ALA A 50 -9.55 -4.02 -5.31
N VAL A 51 -8.63 -3.25 -4.74
CA VAL A 51 -8.96 -1.99 -4.03
C VAL A 51 -9.33 -0.88 -5.02
N GLY A 52 -8.67 -0.89 -6.18
CA GLY A 52 -8.95 0.02 -7.29
C GLY A 52 -8.17 1.34 -7.29
N PRO A 53 -8.27 2.11 -8.39
CA PRO A 53 -7.39 3.22 -8.75
C PRO A 53 -7.34 4.39 -7.78
N TRP A 54 -8.38 4.58 -6.99
CA TRP A 54 -8.42 5.68 -6.04
C TRP A 54 -7.42 5.48 -4.88
N ALA A 55 -7.05 4.23 -4.57
CA ALA A 55 -6.15 3.90 -3.46
C ALA A 55 -4.68 4.01 -3.85
N TRP A 56 -4.32 3.58 -5.06
CA TRP A 56 -2.95 3.69 -5.56
C TRP A 56 -2.72 4.94 -6.43
N TYR A 57 -3.69 5.85 -6.55
CA TYR A 57 -3.45 7.13 -7.22
C TYR A 57 -2.28 7.88 -6.55
N GLY A 58 -1.28 8.27 -7.35
CA GLY A 58 -0.06 8.91 -6.87
C GLY A 58 0.99 7.94 -6.31
N LEU A 59 0.71 6.64 -6.25
CA LEU A 59 1.69 5.59 -5.98
C LEU A 59 2.58 5.42 -7.21
N ARG A 60 3.89 5.32 -6.99
CA ARG A 60 4.92 5.21 -8.03
C ARG A 60 5.50 3.80 -8.07
N ALA A 61 5.74 3.21 -6.90
CA ALA A 61 6.32 1.88 -6.80
C ALA A 61 5.84 1.12 -5.56
N VAL A 62 5.78 -0.20 -5.71
CA VAL A 62 5.77 -1.17 -4.60
C VAL A 62 6.98 -2.08 -4.78
N GLU A 63 7.86 -2.14 -3.79
CA GLU A 63 9.05 -2.97 -3.84
C GLU A 63 9.02 -4.05 -2.77
N LEU A 64 9.21 -5.30 -3.18
CA LEU A 64 9.51 -6.40 -2.27
C LEU A 64 11.03 -6.42 -2.14
N ARG A 65 11.55 -6.08 -0.95
CA ARG A 65 12.99 -5.86 -0.77
C ARG A 65 13.49 -6.26 0.61
N GLN A 66 14.81 -6.24 0.77
CA GLN A 66 15.46 -6.51 2.05
C GLN A 66 15.16 -5.39 3.05
N THR A 67 15.02 -5.73 4.33
CA THR A 67 14.85 -4.74 5.41
C THR A 67 16.05 -3.82 5.49
N GLU A 68 15.81 -2.52 5.41
CA GLU A 68 16.79 -1.48 5.75
C GLU A 68 16.98 -1.50 7.28
N ASP A 69 18.22 -1.49 7.75
CA ASP A 69 18.55 -1.47 9.19
C ASP A 69 17.98 -2.65 10.00
N PHE A 70 18.28 -3.89 9.56
CA PHE A 70 17.85 -5.10 10.26
C PHE A 70 18.29 -5.09 11.73
N HIS A 71 17.31 -5.03 12.63
CA HIS A 71 17.52 -5.16 14.07
C HIS A 71 16.85 -6.46 14.56
N PRO A 72 17.59 -7.39 15.18
CA PRO A 72 17.07 -8.71 15.57
C PRO A 72 15.84 -8.70 16.50
N GLY A 73 15.63 -7.60 17.23
CA GLY A 73 14.49 -7.44 18.15
C GLY A 73 13.29 -6.68 17.60
N LEU A 74 13.35 -6.18 16.35
CA LEU A 74 12.27 -5.41 15.74
C LEU A 74 11.89 -6.03 14.40
N VAL A 75 10.65 -6.51 14.31
CA VAL A 75 10.11 -7.04 13.06
C VAL A 75 9.41 -5.90 12.32
N VAL A 76 9.90 -5.57 11.13
CA VAL A 76 9.29 -4.59 10.24
C VAL A 76 8.83 -5.33 8.99
N TYR A 77 7.53 -5.27 8.71
CA TYR A 77 6.93 -5.97 7.56
C TYR A 77 6.84 -5.09 6.33
N GLY A 78 6.64 -3.79 6.50
CA GLY A 78 6.55 -2.85 5.41
C GLY A 78 6.82 -1.43 5.86
N ARG A 79 6.87 -0.53 4.88
CA ARG A 79 6.96 0.91 5.12
C ARG A 79 6.48 1.67 3.89
N THR A 80 5.70 2.72 4.14
CA THR A 80 5.35 3.73 3.14
C THR A 80 6.31 4.90 3.22
N ARG A 81 6.94 5.23 2.09
CA ARG A 81 7.85 6.37 1.95
C ARG A 81 7.27 7.40 0.99
N ALA A 82 7.28 8.66 1.43
CA ALA A 82 6.95 9.76 0.54
C ALA A 82 8.14 10.09 -0.38
N PRO A 83 7.91 10.34 -1.69
CA PRO A 83 6.60 10.37 -2.35
C PRO A 83 6.21 9.03 -3.01
N GLY A 84 5.13 8.39 -2.51
CA GLY A 84 4.38 7.36 -3.23
C GLY A 84 5.13 6.04 -3.44
N GLU A 85 5.93 5.62 -2.47
CA GLU A 85 6.65 4.35 -2.51
C GLU A 85 6.21 3.48 -1.34
N ILE A 86 5.96 2.20 -1.59
CA ILE A 86 5.69 1.21 -0.55
C ILE A 86 6.76 0.14 -0.63
N PHE A 87 7.37 -0.18 0.50
CA PHE A 87 8.29 -1.29 0.64
C PHE A 87 7.63 -2.40 1.46
N LEU A 88 7.68 -3.63 0.96
CA LEU A 88 7.33 -4.84 1.68
C LEU A 88 8.62 -5.62 1.93
N TYR A 89 8.94 -5.84 3.20
CA TYR A 89 10.22 -6.42 3.55
C TYR A 89 10.20 -7.94 3.54
N GLU A 90 11.32 -8.53 3.14
CA GLU A 90 11.60 -9.94 3.34
C GLU A 90 11.47 -10.33 4.82
N GLN A 91 11.07 -11.56 5.06
CA GLN A 91 10.82 -12.10 6.39
C GLN A 91 11.65 -13.37 6.57
N ARG A 92 12.04 -13.69 7.80
CA ARG A 92 12.67 -14.99 8.06
C ARG A 92 11.64 -16.07 7.71
N THR A 93 12.09 -17.17 7.12
CA THR A 93 11.19 -18.25 6.71
C THR A 93 10.26 -18.64 7.87
N ALA A 94 8.94 -18.60 7.63
CA ALA A 94 7.84 -18.82 8.58
C ALA A 94 7.44 -17.68 9.55
N SER A 95 8.08 -16.50 9.53
CA SER A 95 7.70 -15.40 10.46
C SER A 95 6.48 -14.59 10.03
N ALA A 96 6.03 -14.71 8.78
CA ALA A 96 4.80 -14.09 8.30
C ALA A 96 4.14 -14.95 7.22
N SER A 97 2.81 -14.99 7.21
CA SER A 97 2.04 -15.67 6.17
C SER A 97 1.88 -14.77 4.94
N ARG A 98 1.63 -15.40 3.78
CA ARG A 98 1.28 -14.71 2.53
C ARG A 98 0.08 -13.78 2.71
N ASP A 99 -0.97 -14.26 3.37
CA ASP A 99 -2.21 -13.49 3.54
C ASP A 99 -2.05 -12.33 4.51
N PHE A 100 -1.23 -12.48 5.56
CA PHE A 100 -0.88 -11.36 6.44
C PHE A 100 -0.16 -10.24 5.65
N MET A 101 0.79 -10.59 4.79
CA MET A 101 1.47 -9.60 3.95
C MET A 101 0.51 -8.93 2.94
N ARG A 102 -0.44 -9.68 2.37
CA ARG A 102 -1.41 -9.19 1.38
C ARG A 102 -2.45 -8.27 1.99
N PHE A 103 -3.05 -8.68 3.09
CA PHE A 103 -4.29 -8.08 3.57
C PHE A 103 -4.15 -7.27 4.85
N ASP A 104 -3.09 -7.50 5.63
CA ASP A 104 -2.80 -6.68 6.80
C ASP A 104 -1.75 -5.63 6.45
N VAL A 105 -0.55 -6.07 6.05
CA VAL A 105 0.60 -5.16 5.83
C VAL A 105 0.39 -4.26 4.61
N LEU A 106 0.16 -4.83 3.42
CA LEU A 106 0.04 -4.01 2.21
C LEU A 106 -1.15 -3.04 2.27
N LEU A 107 -2.30 -3.46 2.82
CA LEU A 107 -3.44 -2.56 2.97
C LEU A 107 -3.17 -1.45 3.99
N HIS A 108 -2.46 -1.74 5.07
CA HIS A 108 -2.04 -0.73 6.05
C HIS A 108 -1.11 0.31 5.41
N GLU A 109 -0.08 -0.13 4.67
CA GLU A 109 0.81 0.78 3.95
C GLU A 109 0.08 1.61 2.87
N LEU A 110 -0.85 0.99 2.15
CA LEU A 110 -1.73 1.74 1.24
C LEU A 110 -2.55 2.80 1.97
N GLY A 111 -3.03 2.51 3.18
CA GLY A 111 -3.71 3.46 4.03
C GLY A 111 -2.84 4.68 4.35
N HIS A 112 -1.58 4.46 4.75
CA HIS A 112 -0.62 5.55 4.92
C HIS A 112 -0.42 6.34 3.62
N HIS A 113 -0.23 5.67 2.48
CA HIS A 113 -0.07 6.34 1.18
C HIS A 113 -1.28 7.22 0.85
N VAL A 114 -2.50 6.67 0.98
CA VAL A 114 -3.75 7.40 0.73
C VAL A 114 -3.84 8.64 1.61
N LEU A 115 -3.53 8.52 2.90
CA LEU A 115 -3.57 9.64 3.82
C LEU A 115 -2.49 10.68 3.49
N GLN A 116 -1.24 10.26 3.28
CA GLN A 116 -0.13 11.16 2.94
C GLN A 116 -0.42 11.94 1.65
N HIS A 117 -0.92 11.25 0.62
CA HIS A 117 -1.30 11.88 -0.64
C HIS A 117 -2.47 12.87 -0.48
N ARG A 118 -3.43 12.61 0.42
CA ARG A 118 -4.51 13.55 0.77
C ARG A 118 -4.01 14.72 1.61
N ALA A 119 -3.20 14.47 2.63
CA ALA A 119 -2.71 15.45 3.60
C ALA A 119 -1.78 16.48 2.95
N ARG A 120 -0.93 16.06 2.00
CA ARG A 120 -0.10 16.99 1.20
C ARG A 120 -0.92 18.03 0.43
N LYS A 121 -2.21 17.77 0.18
CA LYS A 121 -3.13 18.73 -0.45
C LYS A 121 -3.92 19.59 0.54
N VAL A 122 -3.95 19.24 1.83
CA VAL A 122 -4.83 19.85 2.85
C VAL A 122 -4.08 20.47 4.02
N GLY A 123 -2.75 20.28 4.12
CA GLY A 123 -1.88 21.02 5.04
C GLY A 123 -1.98 20.69 6.53
N ASN A 124 -2.83 19.74 6.96
CA ASN A 124 -3.26 19.64 8.36
C ASN A 124 -3.33 18.22 8.97
N VAL A 125 -2.48 17.27 8.54
CA VAL A 125 -2.32 16.00 9.27
C VAL A 125 -0.88 15.91 9.75
N GLN A 126 -0.64 16.13 11.04
CA GLN A 126 0.72 16.27 11.61
C GLN A 126 1.10 15.19 12.65
N ARG A 127 0.15 14.46 13.25
CA ARG A 127 0.48 13.50 14.32
C ARG A 127 0.59 12.08 13.78
N THR A 128 1.70 11.40 14.11
CA THR A 128 1.95 9.99 13.76
C THR A 128 0.81 9.08 14.20
N SER A 129 0.22 9.31 15.38
CA SER A 129 -0.92 8.53 15.88
C SER A 129 -2.14 8.52 14.95
N ASP A 130 -2.39 9.64 14.26
CA ASP A 130 -3.53 9.76 13.35
C ASP A 130 -3.26 9.00 12.04
N HIS A 131 -1.99 8.92 11.64
CA HIS A 131 -1.56 8.13 10.49
C HIS A 131 -1.74 6.63 10.73
N GLU A 132 -1.27 6.15 11.89
CA GLU A 132 -1.43 4.74 12.29
C GLU A 132 -2.91 4.35 12.35
N ARG A 133 -3.73 5.14 13.08
CA ARG A 133 -5.16 4.84 13.23
C ARG A 133 -5.89 4.81 11.89
N PHE A 134 -5.55 5.73 10.98
CA PHE A 134 -6.14 5.73 9.64
C PHE A 134 -5.73 4.49 8.85
N ALA A 135 -4.44 4.13 8.87
CA ALA A 135 -3.92 2.97 8.14
C ALA A 135 -4.53 1.66 8.66
N GLU A 136 -4.63 1.49 9.98
CA GLU A 136 -5.34 0.38 10.63
C GLU A 136 -6.81 0.31 10.20
N SER A 137 -7.53 1.44 10.27
CA SER A 137 -8.95 1.50 9.88
C SER A 137 -9.15 1.21 8.39
N PHE A 138 -8.23 1.67 7.56
CA PHE A 138 -8.23 1.39 6.13
C PHE A 138 -8.06 -0.11 5.86
N ALA A 139 -7.07 -0.74 6.48
CA ALA A 139 -6.83 -2.16 6.33
C ALA A 139 -8.01 -2.99 6.84
N ALA A 140 -8.54 -2.69 8.03
CA ALA A 140 -9.68 -3.37 8.60
C ALA A 140 -10.94 -3.30 7.71
N HIS A 141 -11.17 -2.15 7.05
CA HIS A 141 -12.29 -1.98 6.14
C HIS A 141 -12.12 -2.76 4.83
N TRP A 142 -10.93 -2.69 4.22
CA TRP A 142 -10.71 -3.26 2.88
C TRP A 142 -10.35 -4.74 2.90
N LYS A 143 -9.75 -5.26 3.97
CA LYS A 143 -9.37 -6.66 4.11
C LYS A 143 -10.48 -7.64 3.73
N PRO A 144 -11.69 -7.59 4.33
CA PRO A 144 -12.75 -8.54 3.95
C PRO A 144 -13.23 -8.38 2.51
N ILE A 145 -13.20 -7.16 1.97
CA ILE A 145 -13.64 -6.87 0.59
C ILE A 145 -12.66 -7.47 -0.41
N VAL A 146 -11.36 -7.24 -0.20
CA VAL A 146 -10.30 -7.74 -1.08
C VAL A 146 -10.17 -9.26 -0.96
N GLN A 147 -10.29 -9.82 0.25
CA GLN A 147 -10.29 -11.27 0.46
C GLN A 147 -11.47 -11.97 -0.24
N ALA A 148 -12.63 -11.33 -0.31
CA ALA A 148 -13.78 -11.90 -1.03
C ALA A 148 -13.62 -11.82 -2.57
N ALA A 149 -12.73 -10.97 -3.07
CA ALA A 149 -12.52 -10.73 -4.50
C ALA A 149 -11.38 -11.56 -5.12
N LEU A 150 -10.50 -12.16 -4.30
CA LEU A 150 -9.28 -12.86 -4.72
C LEU A 150 -9.26 -14.31 -4.23
#